data_AF-A0A8J6NXH8-F1
#
_entry.id   AF-A0A8J6NXH8-F1
#
_cell.length_a   1.000
_cell.length_b   1.000
_cell.length_c   1.000
_cell.angle_alpha   90.00
_cell.angle_beta   90.00
_cell.angle_gamma   90.00
#
_symmetry.space_group_name_H-M   'P 1'
#
loop_
_entity.id
_entity.type
_entity.pdbx_description
1 polymer ?
#
loop_
_entity_poly.entity_id
_entity_poly.type
_entity_poly.pdbx_seq_one_letter_code
_entity_poly.pdbx_strand_id
1 'polypeptide(L)'
;STNSASYMGLCRRNAEQVQLTTEERILAMAKLLELNHKYNGRISATAGPLAEGRTWVLMEKARREGGKSLPGKGFLTGCNGPMQKLAVRADGVMVPCIQMSHIELGRINKDDLKDIWQNHIELKRIRERSNIALSDFEFCRECDYTNYCTGNCPALAYSLYGDENHPSPDSCLKRFLDTGGRLPAGNPNFA
;
A
#
# COMPACT_ATOMS: atom_id res chain seq x y z
N SER A 1 5.55 3.29 15.04
CA SER A 1 5.30 2.94 13.63
C SER A 1 5.51 1.44 13.48
N THR A 2 4.57 0.70 12.91
CA THR A 2 4.68 -0.75 12.61
C THR A 2 5.09 -1.00 11.15
N ASN A 3 5.68 0.01 10.54
CA ASN A 3 6.11 -0.03 9.15
C ASN A 3 7.39 -0.86 8.99
N SER A 4 7.62 -1.37 7.78
CA SER A 4 8.86 -2.05 7.38
C SER A 4 9.60 -1.22 6.33
N ALA A 5 10.89 -1.52 6.11
CA ALA A 5 11.61 -0.94 4.98
C ALA A 5 11.07 -1.53 3.67
N SER A 6 10.54 -0.66 2.81
CA SER A 6 10.16 -0.99 1.44
C SER A 6 11.22 -0.51 0.45
N TYR A 7 11.11 -0.89 -0.83
CA TYR A 7 12.09 -0.53 -1.88
C TYR A 7 12.05 0.97 -2.26
N MET A 8 12.49 1.84 -1.35
CA MET A 8 12.49 3.30 -1.48
C MET A 8 13.78 3.92 -0.92
N GLY A 9 14.23 5.02 -1.53
CA GLY A 9 15.45 5.73 -1.10
C GLY A 9 16.69 4.83 -1.08
N LEU A 10 17.47 4.88 0.00
CA LEU A 10 18.69 4.07 0.16
C LEU A 10 18.42 2.57 0.30
N CYS A 11 17.19 2.16 0.65
CA CYS A 11 16.80 0.75 0.68
C CYS A 11 17.01 0.08 -0.68
N ARG A 12 16.86 0.84 -1.79
CA ARG A 12 17.07 0.31 -3.15
C ARG A 12 18.45 -0.29 -3.40
N ARG A 13 19.47 0.14 -2.63
CA ARG A 13 20.86 -0.35 -2.71
C ARG A 13 21.25 -1.30 -1.57
N ASN A 14 20.40 -1.42 -0.55
CA ASN A 14 20.72 -2.15 0.68
C ASN A 14 19.58 -3.10 1.07
N ALA A 15 18.74 -3.50 0.12
CA ALA A 15 17.50 -4.22 0.37
C ALA A 15 17.71 -5.50 1.18
N GLU A 16 18.76 -6.25 0.87
CA GLU A 16 19.15 -7.48 1.57
C GLU A 16 19.49 -7.27 3.04
N GLN A 17 19.93 -6.06 3.43
CA GLN A 17 20.31 -5.74 4.81
C GLN A 17 19.15 -5.12 5.60
N VAL A 18 18.21 -4.43 4.94
CA VAL A 18 17.21 -3.59 5.62
C VAL A 18 15.78 -4.07 5.46
N GLN A 19 15.47 -4.81 4.39
CA GLN A 19 14.13 -5.36 4.20
C GLN A 19 13.98 -6.65 4.99
N LEU A 20 12.79 -6.86 5.54
CA LEU A 20 12.46 -8.12 6.18
C LEU A 20 12.42 -9.23 5.14
N THR A 21 13.11 -10.33 5.43
CA THR A 21 12.96 -11.60 4.73
C THR A 21 11.54 -12.16 4.89
N THR A 22 11.16 -13.15 4.07
CA THR A 22 9.84 -13.79 4.19
C THR A 22 9.59 -14.37 5.58
N GLU A 23 10.58 -15.02 6.20
CA GLU A 23 10.46 -15.57 7.55
C GLU A 23 10.35 -14.47 8.62
N GLU A 24 11.11 -13.39 8.50
CA GLU A 24 10.98 -12.24 9.41
C GLU A 24 9.62 -11.54 9.26
N ARG A 25 9.08 -11.46 8.05
CA ARG A 25 7.72 -10.97 7.81
C ARG A 25 6.68 -11.85 8.49
N ILE A 26 6.78 -13.18 8.38
CA ILE A 26 5.88 -14.12 9.08
C ILE A 26 5.93 -13.85 10.59
N LEU A 27 7.13 -13.80 11.17
CA LEU A 27 7.31 -13.56 12.60
C LEU A 27 6.74 -12.20 13.02
N ALA A 28 7.05 -11.14 12.27
CA ALA A 28 6.59 -9.79 12.56
C ALA A 28 5.06 -9.69 12.48
N MET A 29 4.43 -10.26 11.45
CA MET A 29 2.98 -10.29 11.33
C MET A 29 2.33 -11.00 12.52
N ALA A 30 2.81 -12.20 12.87
CA ALA A 30 2.27 -12.98 13.98
C ALA A 30 2.40 -12.24 15.31
N LYS A 31 3.59 -11.69 15.61
CA LYS A 31 3.85 -10.97 16.86
C LYS A 31 3.06 -9.68 16.96
N LEU A 32 2.94 -8.91 15.87
CA LEU A 32 2.20 -7.66 15.90
C LEU A 32 0.69 -7.90 16.03
N LEU A 33 0.13 -8.95 15.41
CA LEU A 33 -1.28 -9.32 15.62
C LEU A 33 -1.53 -9.74 17.07
N GLU A 34 -0.66 -10.59 17.63
CA GLU A 34 -0.71 -11.02 19.05
C GLU A 34 -0.68 -9.81 19.99
N LEU A 35 0.31 -8.93 19.84
CA LEU A 35 0.45 -7.73 20.66
C LEU A 35 -0.75 -6.81 20.53
N ASN A 36 -1.24 -6.61 19.30
CA ASN A 36 -2.37 -5.74 19.08
C ASN A 36 -3.65 -6.24 19.76
N HIS A 37 -3.88 -7.56 19.76
CA HIS A 37 -4.97 -8.15 20.52
C HIS A 37 -4.75 -8.02 22.03
N LYS A 38 -3.54 -8.34 22.53
CA LYS A 38 -3.17 -8.18 23.95
C LYS A 38 -3.41 -6.75 24.46
N TYR A 39 -3.18 -5.74 23.63
CA TYR A 39 -3.37 -4.33 23.95
C TYR A 39 -4.68 -3.75 23.40
N ASN A 40 -5.69 -4.60 23.15
CA ASN A 40 -7.05 -4.20 22.78
C ASN A 40 -7.11 -3.18 21.62
N GLY A 41 -6.40 -3.47 20.53
CA GLY A 41 -6.45 -2.66 19.31
C GLY A 41 -5.63 -1.35 19.34
N ARG A 42 -4.89 -1.07 20.43
CA ARG A 42 -4.14 0.19 20.58
C ARG A 42 -3.00 0.39 19.56
N ILE A 43 -2.55 -0.69 18.91
CA ILE A 43 -1.50 -0.61 17.90
C ILE A 43 -2.15 -0.41 16.53
N SER A 44 -2.03 0.80 15.99
CA SER A 44 -2.51 1.13 14.65
C SER A 44 -1.44 0.93 13.59
N ALA A 45 -1.88 0.57 12.38
CA ALA A 45 -1.03 0.40 11.22
C ALA A 45 -1.85 0.64 9.95
N THR A 46 -1.28 1.38 9.02
CA THR A 46 -1.81 1.55 7.65
C THR A 46 -0.87 0.98 6.59
N ALA A 47 0.31 0.50 7.00
CA ALA A 47 1.31 -0.16 6.17
C ALA A 47 2.20 -1.07 7.05
N GLY A 48 2.98 -1.93 6.42
CA GLY A 48 3.89 -2.87 7.08
C GLY A 48 3.19 -4.09 7.68
N PRO A 49 3.93 -4.95 8.42
CA PRO A 49 3.48 -6.30 8.73
C PRO A 49 2.16 -6.37 9.51
N LEU A 50 1.84 -5.42 10.39
CA LEU A 50 0.55 -5.43 11.07
C LEU A 50 -0.64 -5.18 10.10
N ALA A 51 -0.48 -4.25 9.16
CA ALA A 51 -1.50 -3.98 8.14
C ALA A 51 -1.62 -5.15 7.16
N GLU A 52 -0.48 -5.74 6.78
CA GLU A 52 -0.41 -6.95 5.95
C GLU A 52 -1.14 -8.12 6.59
N GLY A 53 -0.79 -8.47 7.83
CA GLY A 53 -1.40 -9.59 8.55
C GLY A 53 -2.92 -9.46 8.66
N ARG A 54 -3.44 -8.28 8.99
CA ARG A 54 -4.89 -8.01 9.03
C ARG A 54 -5.53 -8.15 7.65
N THR A 55 -4.98 -7.43 6.67
CA THR A 55 -5.58 -7.34 5.34
C THR A 55 -5.54 -8.69 4.63
N TRP A 56 -4.42 -9.40 4.69
CA TRP A 56 -4.24 -10.67 4.00
C TRP A 56 -5.04 -11.81 4.61
N VAL A 57 -5.22 -11.85 5.95
CA VAL A 57 -6.13 -12.82 6.59
C VAL A 57 -7.57 -12.59 6.12
N LEU A 58 -8.01 -11.34 6.02
CA LEU A 58 -9.34 -11.01 5.48
C LEU A 58 -9.48 -11.39 4.00
N MET A 59 -8.46 -11.13 3.18
CA MET A 59 -8.44 -11.51 1.77
C MET A 59 -8.51 -13.04 1.59
N GLU A 60 -7.74 -13.80 2.36
CA GLU A 60 -7.75 -15.26 2.30
C GLU A 60 -9.06 -15.85 2.80
N LYS A 61 -9.65 -15.28 3.85
CA LYS A 61 -11.00 -15.65 4.30
C LYS A 61 -12.05 -15.41 3.21
N ALA A 62 -12.06 -14.21 2.63
CA ALA A 62 -13.00 -13.85 1.57
C ALA A 62 -12.88 -14.76 0.34
N ARG A 63 -11.64 -15.11 -0.05
CA ARG A 63 -11.36 -16.06 -1.13
C ARG A 63 -11.94 -17.44 -0.83
N ARG A 64 -11.73 -17.98 0.38
CA ARG A 64 -12.23 -19.31 0.79
C ARG A 64 -13.75 -19.39 0.86
N GLU A 65 -14.38 -18.31 1.30
CA GLU A 65 -15.84 -18.23 1.40
C GLU A 65 -16.52 -17.97 0.04
N GLY A 66 -15.74 -17.82 -1.05
CA GLY A 66 -16.27 -17.46 -2.36
C GLY A 66 -16.95 -16.09 -2.38
N GLY A 67 -16.54 -15.20 -1.46
CA GLY A 67 -17.17 -13.91 -1.25
C GLY A 67 -17.08 -13.02 -2.50
N LYS A 68 -18.11 -12.21 -2.74
CA LYS A 68 -18.08 -11.16 -3.77
C LYS A 68 -16.92 -10.18 -3.51
N SER A 69 -16.56 -9.42 -4.54
CA SER A 69 -15.56 -8.34 -4.43
C SER A 69 -15.85 -7.44 -3.23
N LEU A 70 -14.82 -7.15 -2.44
CA LEU A 70 -14.94 -6.24 -1.31
C LEU A 70 -15.05 -4.79 -1.84
N PRO A 71 -15.77 -3.89 -1.14
CA PRO A 71 -15.89 -2.50 -1.56
C PRO A 71 -14.54 -1.82 -1.76
N GLY A 72 -14.36 -1.16 -2.91
CA GLY A 72 -13.11 -0.49 -3.27
C GLY A 72 -11.94 -1.43 -3.54
N LYS A 73 -12.16 -2.73 -3.74
CA LYS A 73 -11.14 -3.70 -4.19
C LYS A 73 -11.31 -4.04 -5.67
N GLY A 74 -10.31 -4.65 -6.29
CA GLY A 74 -10.27 -4.94 -7.73
C GLY A 74 -9.72 -3.79 -8.58
N PHE A 75 -9.42 -2.65 -7.95
CA PHE A 75 -8.91 -1.44 -8.59
C PHE A 75 -7.70 -0.89 -7.83
N LEU A 76 -7.00 0.07 -8.43
CA LEU A 76 -5.82 0.71 -7.86
C LEU A 76 -6.16 1.75 -6.75
N THR A 77 -6.71 1.28 -5.63
CA THR A 77 -7.25 2.07 -4.51
C THR A 77 -6.37 2.08 -3.24
N GLY A 78 -5.15 1.54 -3.28
CA GLY A 78 -4.36 1.22 -2.08
C GLY A 78 -3.91 2.39 -1.19
N CYS A 79 -4.03 3.64 -1.65
CA CYS A 79 -3.62 4.81 -0.88
C CYS A 79 -4.65 5.93 -0.98
N ASN A 80 -5.19 6.36 0.17
CA ASN A 80 -6.08 7.52 0.26
C ASN A 80 -5.32 8.87 0.40
N GLY A 81 -3.99 8.85 0.38
CA GLY A 81 -3.15 10.05 0.55
C GLY A 81 -3.60 11.22 -0.34
N PRO A 82 -3.66 11.03 -1.67
CA PRO A 82 -4.07 12.09 -2.61
C PRO A 82 -5.48 12.65 -2.40
N MET A 83 -6.35 11.97 -1.64
CA MET A 83 -7.72 12.40 -1.33
C MET A 83 -7.82 13.20 -0.03
N GLN A 84 -6.84 13.08 0.87
CA GLN A 84 -6.94 13.59 2.24
C GLN A 84 -5.78 14.48 2.67
N LYS A 85 -4.62 14.39 2.00
CA LYS A 85 -3.40 15.10 2.39
C LYS A 85 -2.51 15.40 1.18
N LEU A 86 -1.62 16.34 1.39
CA LEU A 86 -0.46 16.64 0.54
C LEU A 86 0.77 16.79 1.45
N ALA A 87 1.96 16.81 0.86
CA ALA A 87 3.19 17.09 1.57
C ALA A 87 3.89 18.31 0.96
N VAL A 88 4.78 18.93 1.74
CA VAL A 88 5.63 20.02 1.30
C VAL A 88 7.08 19.61 1.52
N ARG A 89 7.88 19.66 0.46
CA ARG A 89 9.33 19.41 0.50
C ARG A 89 10.05 20.55 1.22
N ALA A 90 11.29 20.31 1.64
CA ALA A 90 12.10 21.31 2.35
C ALA A 90 12.38 22.59 1.53
N ASP A 91 12.33 22.50 0.20
CA ASP A 91 12.45 23.65 -0.70
C ASP A 91 11.14 24.41 -0.92
N GLY A 92 10.04 23.99 -0.29
CA GLY A 92 8.71 24.60 -0.40
C GLY A 92 7.83 24.05 -1.52
N VAL A 93 8.30 23.05 -2.29
CA VAL A 93 7.49 22.41 -3.35
C VAL A 93 6.42 21.52 -2.73
N MET A 94 5.17 21.72 -3.13
CA MET A 94 4.03 20.87 -2.78
C MET A 94 4.03 19.61 -3.65
N VAL A 95 3.73 18.46 -3.03
CA VAL A 95 3.71 17.15 -3.69
C VAL A 95 2.50 16.32 -3.19
N PRO A 96 1.95 15.37 -3.97
CA PRO A 96 0.77 14.59 -3.57
C PRO A 96 1.02 13.73 -2.31
N CYS A 97 2.25 13.26 -2.15
CA CYS A 97 2.73 12.50 -1.01
C CYS A 97 4.24 12.66 -0.96
N ILE A 98 4.84 12.66 0.24
CA ILE A 98 6.31 12.77 0.37
C ILE A 98 7.05 11.63 -0.38
N GLN A 99 6.43 10.46 -0.52
CA GLN A 99 7.00 9.34 -1.29
C GLN A 99 6.88 9.51 -2.81
N MET A 100 6.03 10.43 -3.29
CA MET A 100 5.88 10.78 -4.72
C MET A 100 6.49 12.16 -4.99
N SER A 101 7.72 12.38 -4.50
CA SER A 101 8.39 13.69 -4.53
C SER A 101 8.74 14.21 -5.93
N HIS A 102 8.64 13.35 -6.94
CA HIS A 102 8.86 13.67 -8.36
C HIS A 102 7.66 14.38 -9.01
N ILE A 103 6.47 14.33 -8.39
CA ILE A 103 5.29 15.05 -8.85
C ILE A 103 5.25 16.42 -8.16
N GLU A 104 5.69 17.45 -8.87
CA GLU A 104 5.68 18.83 -8.37
C GLU A 104 4.32 19.48 -8.69
N LEU A 105 3.67 20.03 -7.67
CA LEU A 105 2.34 20.64 -7.80
C LEU A 105 2.36 22.17 -7.77
N GLY A 106 3.50 22.78 -7.47
CA GLY A 106 3.65 24.20 -7.15
C GLY A 106 4.40 24.41 -5.84
N ARG A 107 4.43 25.64 -5.34
CA ARG A 107 5.16 26.08 -4.15
C ARG A 107 4.23 26.70 -3.13
N ILE A 108 4.33 26.26 -1.87
CA ILE A 108 3.41 26.65 -0.78
C ILE A 108 3.38 28.16 -0.49
N ASN A 109 4.47 28.87 -0.80
CA ASN A 109 4.62 30.30 -0.54
C ASN A 109 4.38 31.17 -1.79
N LYS A 110 3.95 30.57 -2.91
CA LYS A 110 3.71 31.28 -4.17
C LYS A 110 2.34 30.96 -4.76
N ASP A 111 1.97 29.70 -4.77
CA ASP A 111 0.77 29.20 -5.43
C ASP A 111 -0.39 29.04 -4.44
N ASP A 112 -1.62 29.25 -4.92
CA ASP A 112 -2.82 29.11 -4.09
C ASP A 112 -3.08 27.63 -3.76
N LEU A 113 -2.98 27.28 -2.48
CA LEU A 113 -3.13 25.90 -2.01
C LEU A 113 -4.49 25.29 -2.38
N LYS A 114 -5.57 26.09 -2.36
CA LYS A 114 -6.92 25.60 -2.63
C LYS A 114 -7.07 25.29 -4.12
N ASP A 115 -6.59 26.16 -4.99
CA ASP A 115 -6.59 25.93 -6.43
C ASP A 115 -5.74 24.70 -6.78
N ILE A 116 -4.53 24.59 -6.24
CA ILE A 116 -3.71 23.38 -6.42
C ILE A 116 -4.47 22.13 -5.98
N TRP A 117 -5.03 22.13 -4.77
CA TRP A 117 -5.75 20.98 -4.23
C TRP A 117 -6.96 20.58 -5.07
N GLN A 118 -7.71 21.52 -5.63
CA GLN A 118 -8.96 21.26 -6.35
C GLN A 118 -8.73 21.00 -7.84
N ASN A 119 -7.79 21.72 -8.45
CA ASN A 119 -7.72 21.87 -9.90
C ASN A 119 -6.46 21.31 -10.55
N HIS A 120 -5.37 21.10 -9.81
CA HIS A 120 -4.10 20.67 -10.39
C HIS A 120 -4.22 19.34 -11.13
N ILE A 121 -3.73 19.30 -12.37
CA ILE A 121 -3.87 18.17 -13.29
C ILE A 121 -3.29 16.87 -12.73
N GLU A 122 -2.09 16.93 -12.14
CA GLU A 122 -1.46 15.75 -11.56
C GLU A 122 -2.22 15.21 -10.33
N LEU A 123 -2.84 16.07 -9.52
CA LEU A 123 -3.66 15.60 -8.40
C LEU A 123 -4.93 14.92 -8.91
N LYS A 124 -5.57 15.47 -9.94
CA LYS A 124 -6.72 14.82 -10.59
C LYS A 124 -6.33 13.45 -11.16
N ARG A 125 -5.25 13.38 -11.94
CA ARG A 125 -4.72 12.14 -12.52
C ARG A 125 -4.48 11.07 -11.45
N ILE A 126 -3.80 11.41 -10.36
CA ILE A 126 -3.51 10.45 -9.28
C ILE A 126 -4.78 10.03 -8.52
N ARG A 127 -5.78 10.91 -8.40
CA ARG A 127 -7.07 10.58 -7.78
C ARG A 127 -7.91 9.66 -8.65
N GLU A 128 -7.82 9.80 -9.97
CA GLU A 128 -8.50 8.95 -10.96
C GLU A 128 -7.92 7.54 -11.06
N ARG A 129 -6.75 7.29 -10.44
CA ARG A 129 -6.13 5.95 -10.37
C ARG A 129 -7.09 4.89 -9.84
N SER A 130 -8.06 5.24 -8.98
CA SER A 130 -9.08 4.31 -8.49
C SER A 130 -9.99 3.72 -9.58
N ASN A 131 -9.98 4.28 -10.79
CA ASN A 131 -10.75 3.78 -11.93
C ASN A 131 -10.01 2.70 -12.73
N ILE A 132 -8.71 2.48 -12.46
CA ILE A 132 -7.89 1.52 -13.17
C ILE A 132 -8.07 0.14 -12.53
N ALA A 133 -8.54 -0.83 -13.33
CA ALA A 133 -8.82 -2.17 -12.85
C ALA A 133 -7.52 -2.97 -12.71
N LEU A 134 -7.41 -3.74 -11.63
CA LEU A 134 -6.27 -4.64 -11.44
C LEU A 134 -6.22 -5.73 -12.52
N SER A 135 -7.37 -6.13 -13.07
CA SER A 135 -7.46 -7.11 -14.16
C SER A 135 -6.77 -6.67 -15.46
N ASP A 136 -6.52 -5.37 -15.61
CA ASP A 136 -5.85 -4.81 -16.80
C ASP A 136 -4.37 -5.20 -16.83
N PHE A 137 -3.77 -5.54 -15.69
CA PHE A 137 -2.38 -5.96 -15.55
C PHE A 137 -2.26 -7.48 -15.64
N GLU A 138 -1.37 -7.98 -16.50
CA GLU A 138 -1.16 -9.40 -16.79
C GLU A 138 -0.99 -10.25 -15.51
N PHE A 139 -0.11 -9.82 -14.59
CA PHE A 139 0.16 -10.56 -13.36
C PHE A 139 -0.99 -10.54 -12.34
N CYS A 140 -1.95 -9.63 -12.48
CA CYS A 140 -3.13 -9.52 -11.62
C CYS A 140 -4.36 -10.20 -12.25
N ARG A 141 -4.41 -10.35 -13.57
CA ARG A 141 -5.57 -10.89 -14.29
C ARG A 141 -6.02 -12.26 -13.80
N GLU A 142 -5.05 -13.13 -13.49
CA GLU A 142 -5.29 -14.50 -13.02
C GLU A 142 -4.97 -14.67 -11.52
N CYS A 143 -4.99 -13.58 -10.76
CA CYS A 143 -4.75 -13.63 -9.32
C CYS A 143 -6.06 -13.85 -8.56
N ASP A 144 -6.13 -14.95 -7.78
CA ASP A 144 -7.29 -15.30 -6.95
C ASP A 144 -7.67 -14.21 -5.92
N TYR A 145 -6.76 -13.28 -5.65
CA TYR A 145 -6.95 -12.21 -4.68
C TYR A 145 -7.37 -10.86 -5.30
N THR A 146 -7.50 -10.77 -6.63
CA THR A 146 -7.74 -9.49 -7.32
C THR A 146 -8.97 -8.76 -6.80
N ASN A 147 -10.07 -9.48 -6.57
CA ASN A 147 -11.33 -8.95 -6.03
C ASN A 147 -11.24 -8.49 -4.56
N TYR A 148 -10.12 -8.70 -3.90
CA TYR A 148 -9.87 -8.33 -2.51
C TYR A 148 -8.65 -7.39 -2.35
N CYS A 149 -7.93 -7.15 -3.45
CA CYS A 149 -6.71 -6.35 -3.51
C CYS A 149 -6.99 -4.89 -3.88
N THR A 150 -6.06 -3.99 -3.55
CA THR A 150 -6.13 -2.54 -3.82
C THR A 150 -5.00 -2.03 -4.72
N GLY A 151 -4.13 -2.91 -5.21
CA GLY A 151 -2.98 -2.52 -6.02
C GLY A 151 -1.88 -1.75 -5.28
N ASN A 152 -1.95 -1.67 -3.95
CA ASN A 152 -0.89 -1.17 -3.07
C ASN A 152 -0.44 0.29 -3.38
N CYS A 153 0.70 0.69 -2.83
CA CYS A 153 1.16 2.09 -2.82
C CYS A 153 1.62 2.57 -4.22
N PRO A 154 1.07 3.69 -4.75
CA PRO A 154 1.51 4.26 -6.03
C PRO A 154 2.97 4.72 -6.01
N ALA A 155 3.48 5.20 -4.87
CA ALA A 155 4.87 5.64 -4.74
C ALA A 155 5.87 4.48 -4.88
N LEU A 156 5.49 3.29 -4.41
CA LEU A 156 6.28 2.08 -4.58
C LEU A 156 6.17 1.53 -5.99
N ALA A 157 5.01 1.64 -6.63
CA ALA A 157 4.86 1.30 -8.04
C ALA A 157 5.80 2.16 -8.90
N TYR A 158 5.80 3.48 -8.69
CA TYR A 158 6.72 4.38 -9.37
C TYR A 158 8.19 4.07 -9.06
N SER A 159 8.51 3.76 -7.80
CA SER A 159 9.89 3.42 -7.41
C SER A 159 10.43 2.17 -8.11
N LEU A 160 9.55 1.22 -8.46
CA LEU A 160 9.91 -0.06 -9.08
C LEU A 160 9.81 -0.04 -10.61
N TYR A 161 8.83 0.68 -11.15
CA TYR A 161 8.46 0.62 -12.56
C TYR A 161 8.50 1.97 -13.29
N GLY A 162 8.66 3.08 -12.57
CA GLY A 162 8.56 4.42 -13.15
C GLY A 162 7.13 4.88 -13.46
N ASP A 163 6.12 4.15 -12.97
CA ASP A 163 4.70 4.45 -13.21
C ASP A 163 3.87 4.34 -11.91
N GLU A 164 3.18 5.42 -11.51
CA GLU A 164 2.27 5.38 -10.35
C GLU A 164 1.01 4.58 -10.63
N ASN A 165 0.55 4.55 -11.88
CA ASN A 165 -0.66 3.89 -12.34
C ASN A 165 -0.46 2.39 -12.57
N HIS A 166 0.57 1.81 -11.95
CA HIS A 166 0.83 0.38 -11.90
C HIS A 166 0.58 -0.18 -10.49
N PRO A 167 0.17 -1.45 -10.32
CA PRO A 167 0.10 -2.09 -9.02
C PRO A 167 1.50 -2.30 -8.41
N SER A 168 1.65 -2.11 -7.09
CA SER A 168 2.93 -2.34 -6.42
C SER A 168 3.05 -3.76 -5.83
N PRO A 169 4.15 -4.49 -6.08
CA PRO A 169 4.35 -5.84 -5.55
C PRO A 169 4.81 -5.91 -4.09
N ASP A 170 5.22 -4.80 -3.46
CA ASP A 170 5.84 -4.76 -2.12
C ASP A 170 4.96 -5.44 -1.04
N SER A 171 3.64 -5.20 -1.13
CA SER A 171 2.62 -5.78 -0.24
C SER A 171 1.66 -6.71 -1.00
N CYS A 172 2.18 -7.47 -1.96
CA CYS A 172 1.37 -8.43 -2.73
C CYS A 172 1.27 -9.78 -2.00
N LEU A 173 0.05 -10.17 -1.61
CA LEU A 173 -0.21 -11.44 -0.93
C LEU A 173 0.22 -12.64 -1.78
N LYS A 174 -0.14 -12.68 -3.07
CA LYS A 174 0.25 -13.78 -3.97
C LYS A 174 1.77 -13.99 -3.97
N ARG A 175 2.54 -12.93 -4.20
CA ARG A 175 4.02 -12.99 -4.19
C ARG A 175 4.57 -13.42 -2.83
N PHE A 176 3.99 -12.96 -1.74
CA PHE A 176 4.40 -13.39 -0.40
C PHE A 176 4.24 -14.90 -0.25
N LEU A 177 3.09 -15.46 -0.64
CA LEU A 177 2.83 -16.90 -0.59
C LEU A 177 3.77 -17.69 -1.53
N ASP A 178 4.00 -17.20 -2.76
CA ASP A 178 4.90 -17.82 -3.74
C ASP A 178 6.34 -17.94 -3.22
N THR A 179 6.76 -17.07 -2.29
CA THR A 179 8.08 -17.13 -1.63
C THR A 179 8.12 -17.99 -0.37
N GLY A 180 7.09 -18.82 -0.12
CA GLY A 180 6.98 -19.64 1.10
C GLY A 180 6.34 -18.92 2.30
N GLY A 181 5.79 -17.72 2.06
CA GLY A 181 5.09 -16.95 3.07
C GLY A 181 3.89 -17.70 3.65
N ARG A 182 3.64 -17.51 4.95
CA ARG A 182 2.50 -18.10 5.65
C ARG A 182 1.75 -17.04 6.43
N LEU A 183 0.43 -17.03 6.29
CA LEU A 183 -0.41 -16.17 7.11
C LEU A 183 -0.46 -16.71 8.54
N PRO A 184 -0.46 -15.85 9.57
CA PRO A 184 -0.67 -16.27 10.94
C PRO A 184 -1.96 -17.08 11.08
N ALA A 185 -1.96 -18.14 11.89
CA ALA A 185 -3.14 -18.95 12.14
C ALA A 185 -4.29 -18.04 12.57
N GLY A 186 -5.34 -17.98 11.73
CA GLY A 186 -6.43 -17.02 11.88
C GLY A 186 -7.16 -17.24 13.19
N ASN A 187 -6.85 -16.47 14.21
CA ASN A 187 -7.81 -16.25 15.28
C ASN A 187 -8.88 -15.33 14.70
N PRO A 188 -10.15 -15.78 14.58
CA PRO A 188 -11.23 -14.96 14.02
C PRO A 188 -11.47 -13.66 14.80
N ASN A 189 -10.88 -13.51 16.00
CA ASN A 189 -10.91 -12.29 16.81
C ASN A 189 -9.88 -11.22 16.40
N PHE A 190 -9.15 -11.39 15.30
CA PHE A 190 -8.25 -10.36 14.73
C PHE A 190 -8.92 -9.51 13.63
N ALA A 191 -10.19 -9.77 13.31
CA ALA A 191 -11.01 -8.97 12.39
C ALA A 191 -11.68 -7.79 13.11
#